data_AF-A0AA38UM30-F1
#
_entry.id   AF-A0AA38UM30-F1
#
_cell.length_a   1.000
_cell.length_b   1.000
_cell.length_c   1.000
_cell.angle_alpha   90.00
_cell.angle_beta   90.00
_cell.angle_gamma   90.00
#
_symmetry.space_group_name_H-M   'P 1'
#
loop_
_entity.id
_entity.type
_entity.pdbx_description
1 polymer ?
#
loop_
_entity_poly.entity_id
_entity_poly.type
_entity_poly.pdbx_seq_one_letter_code
_entity_poly.pdbx_strand_id
1 'polypeptide(L)'
;MWRLHLHQHPRIPLDDIKGTHRTAEQIHQQATQDVYQYCRKHGLVQVWAYLWNRWYTPKQWILWARASCDAIPRTKTTMMVESTWAQMKRRDLHQFNRPRLDLLTHVVLVNLLPRVRRKMEYIQKKRRKGRPHPLAKWQETLKRDWQEMSKPDEWRLMSKELVCRKKGVSGQLKPHEKEERLTNIEAEKVRPKGSYHTNIDNMTCSCPSFTLSRWLLCKHLVRQVNEKTGNAPLNNLPFFRALRRNHYPPFYIIPGVHMAMPAEAGACPIDFEGPGDIQETRAQERQVSPVTSRFDHGNKSEPEDSEDRGFERSSPFCSEDEGENSERVSSDLISLISLICQN
;
A
#
# COMPACT_ATOMS: atom_id res chain seq x y z
N MET A 1 14.81 14.80 -1.13
CA MET A 1 13.95 15.94 -0.72
C MET A 1 12.47 15.62 -0.91
N TRP A 2 11.94 15.48 -2.14
CA TRP A 2 10.48 15.36 -2.38
C TRP A 2 9.80 14.14 -1.78
N ARG A 3 10.48 12.99 -1.74
CA ARG A 3 9.96 11.80 -1.06
C ARG A 3 9.72 12.05 0.42
N LEU A 4 10.54 12.89 1.06
CA LEU A 4 10.35 13.24 2.47
C LEU A 4 9.09 14.09 2.65
N HIS A 5 8.89 15.10 1.79
CA HIS A 5 7.73 16.00 1.85
C HIS A 5 6.41 15.25 1.71
N LEU A 6 6.37 14.25 0.83
CA LEU A 6 5.21 13.37 0.66
C LEU A 6 4.87 12.58 1.94
N HIS A 7 5.89 12.15 2.68
CA HIS A 7 5.76 11.16 3.75
C HIS A 7 5.75 11.76 5.16
N GLN A 8 6.11 13.03 5.31
CA GLN A 8 5.96 13.80 6.55
C GLN A 8 4.49 13.84 6.99
N HIS A 9 4.28 13.79 8.31
CA HIS A 9 2.95 13.78 8.90
C HIS A 9 3.02 14.26 10.36
N PRO A 10 2.03 15.00 10.86
CA PRO A 10 2.08 15.58 12.21
C PRO A 10 2.30 14.56 13.32
N ARG A 11 1.78 13.34 13.16
CA ARG A 11 1.91 12.25 14.16
C ARG A 11 3.22 11.47 14.10
N ILE A 12 4.13 11.82 13.20
CA ILE A 12 5.47 11.20 13.14
C ILE A 12 6.45 12.15 13.83
N PRO A 13 7.21 11.69 14.84
CA PRO A 13 8.16 12.55 15.53
C PRO A 13 9.33 12.93 14.62
N LEU A 14 9.88 14.12 14.85
CA LEU A 14 11.14 14.54 14.26
C LEU A 14 12.33 13.86 14.94
N ASP A 15 13.49 13.98 14.30
CA ASP A 15 14.76 13.48 14.78
C ASP A 15 15.41 14.42 15.82
N ASP A 16 14.61 14.88 16.77
CA ASP A 16 15.06 15.69 17.90
C ASP A 16 15.14 14.83 19.16
N ILE A 17 15.99 15.21 20.12
CA ILE A 17 16.12 14.54 21.43
C ILE A 17 14.75 14.43 22.13
N LYS A 18 13.90 15.43 21.94
CA LYS A 18 12.55 15.51 22.54
C LYS A 18 11.46 14.81 21.71
N GLY A 19 11.74 14.34 20.49
CA GLY A 19 10.76 13.73 19.61
C GLY A 19 9.62 14.70 19.24
N THR A 20 9.95 15.94 18.88
CA THR A 20 8.93 16.97 18.65
C THR A 20 8.03 16.63 17.46
N HIS A 21 6.77 17.07 17.54
CA HIS A 21 5.79 16.94 16.47
C HIS A 21 5.57 18.31 15.81
N ARG A 22 5.49 18.33 14.48
CA ARG A 22 5.16 19.54 13.71
C ARG A 22 3.70 19.55 13.33
N THR A 23 3.09 20.72 13.29
CA THR A 23 1.74 20.87 12.72
C THR A 23 1.76 20.70 11.20
N ALA A 24 0.60 20.43 10.60
CA ALA A 24 0.47 20.29 9.15
C ALA A 24 0.97 21.55 8.41
N GLU A 25 0.66 22.73 8.95
CA GLU A 25 1.08 24.02 8.40
C GLU A 25 2.60 24.20 8.47
N GLN A 26 3.22 23.88 9.61
CA GLN A 26 4.68 23.94 9.77
C GLN A 26 5.40 23.00 8.81
N ILE A 27 4.85 21.80 8.58
CA ILE A 27 5.39 20.85 7.61
C ILE A 27 5.33 21.44 6.20
N HIS A 28 4.19 22.03 5.81
CA HIS A 28 4.03 22.65 4.50
C HIS A 28 4.96 23.84 4.29
N GLN A 29 5.08 24.73 5.29
CA GLN A 29 5.99 25.87 5.26
C GLN A 29 7.44 25.43 5.10
N GLN A 30 7.90 24.45 5.90
CA GLN A 30 9.25 23.92 5.79
C GLN A 30 9.50 23.30 4.42
N ALA A 31 8.60 22.44 3.96
CA ALA A 31 8.75 21.75 2.69
C ALA A 31 8.84 22.75 1.51
N THR A 32 8.06 23.83 1.58
CA THR A 32 8.08 24.92 0.61
C THR A 32 9.40 25.69 0.66
N GLN A 33 9.88 26.02 1.87
CA GLN A 33 11.14 26.72 2.08
C GLN A 33 12.34 25.90 1.60
N ASP A 34 12.35 24.60 1.86
CA ASP A 34 13.41 23.68 1.42
C ASP A 34 13.51 23.66 -0.11
N VAL A 35 12.37 23.61 -0.82
CA VAL A 35 12.34 23.67 -2.28
C VAL A 35 12.84 25.01 -2.79
N TYR A 36 12.33 26.09 -2.20
CA TYR A 36 12.70 27.44 -2.61
C TYR A 36 14.20 27.69 -2.46
N GLN A 37 14.78 27.31 -1.31
CA GLN A 37 16.20 27.43 -1.06
C GLN A 37 17.03 26.57 -2.02
N TYR A 38 16.59 25.34 -2.30
CA TYR A 38 17.24 24.47 -3.27
C TYR A 38 17.24 25.09 -4.66
N CYS A 39 16.09 25.55 -5.16
CA CYS A 39 15.98 26.20 -6.46
C CYS A 39 16.79 27.49 -6.55
N ARG A 40 16.76 28.33 -5.49
CA ARG A 40 17.55 29.57 -5.42
C ARG A 40 19.05 29.30 -5.47
N LYS A 41 19.53 28.30 -4.73
CA LYS A 41 20.94 27.91 -4.70
C LYS A 41 21.45 27.44 -6.08
N HIS A 42 20.58 26.81 -6.87
CA HIS A 42 20.92 26.28 -8.19
C HIS A 42 20.51 27.20 -9.36
N GLY A 43 20.00 28.41 -9.10
CA GLY A 43 19.56 29.33 -10.15
C GLY A 43 18.30 28.87 -10.92
N LEU A 44 17.52 27.93 -10.36
CA LEU A 44 16.39 27.28 -11.03
C LEU A 44 15.06 28.01 -10.76
N VAL A 45 14.97 29.28 -11.16
CA VAL A 45 13.80 30.12 -10.87
C VAL A 45 12.52 29.63 -11.55
N GLN A 46 12.62 29.19 -12.81
CA GLN A 46 11.46 28.66 -13.54
C GLN A 46 10.93 27.35 -12.94
N VAL A 47 11.85 26.48 -12.48
CA VAL A 47 11.49 25.22 -11.80
C VAL A 47 10.74 25.52 -10.51
N TRP A 48 11.18 26.50 -9.74
CA TRP A 48 10.46 26.95 -8.54
C TRP A 48 9.04 27.40 -8.87
N ALA A 49 8.86 28.27 -9.87
CA ALA A 49 7.54 28.74 -10.27
C ALA A 49 6.61 27.59 -10.67
N TYR A 50 7.13 26.61 -11.41
CA TYR A 50 6.38 25.40 -11.77
C TYR A 50 5.99 24.56 -10.54
N LEU A 51 6.95 24.26 -9.66
CA LEU A 51 6.73 23.45 -8.47
C LEU A 51 5.74 24.11 -7.51
N TRP A 52 5.82 25.43 -7.33
CA TRP A 52 4.86 26.19 -6.54
C TRP A 52 3.44 26.06 -7.11
N ASN A 53 3.27 26.37 -8.40
CA ASN A 53 1.95 26.39 -9.05
C ASN A 53 1.29 25.00 -9.12
N ARG A 54 2.10 23.93 -9.24
CA ARG A 54 1.58 22.56 -9.43
C ARG A 54 1.53 21.72 -8.16
N TRP A 55 2.40 21.97 -7.18
CA TRP A 55 2.58 21.08 -6.03
C TRP A 55 2.48 21.79 -4.67
N TYR A 56 3.16 22.94 -4.50
CA TYR A 56 3.29 23.58 -3.18
C TYR A 56 2.25 24.66 -2.88
N THR A 57 1.39 25.01 -3.84
CA THR A 57 0.21 25.85 -3.56
C THR A 57 -0.70 25.14 -2.56
N PRO A 58 -1.29 25.83 -1.55
CA PRO A 58 -2.14 25.19 -0.53
C PRO A 58 -3.23 24.28 -1.11
N LYS A 59 -3.89 24.71 -2.20
CA LYS A 59 -4.91 23.92 -2.91
C LYS A 59 -4.38 22.59 -3.46
N GLN A 60 -3.13 22.57 -3.96
CA GLN A 60 -2.51 21.38 -4.55
C GLN A 60 -1.86 20.50 -3.48
N TRP A 61 -1.27 21.10 -2.44
CA TRP A 61 -0.62 20.41 -1.34
C TRP A 61 -1.52 19.36 -0.68
N ILE A 62 -2.81 19.70 -0.50
CA ILE A 62 -3.82 18.80 0.09
C ILE A 62 -3.99 17.51 -0.72
N LEU A 63 -3.78 17.55 -2.05
CA LEU A 63 -4.02 16.41 -2.94
C LEU A 63 -2.91 15.35 -2.89
N TRP A 64 -1.68 15.73 -2.54
CA TRP A 64 -0.56 14.80 -2.59
C TRP A 64 0.16 14.63 -1.26
N ALA A 65 0.22 15.63 -0.39
CA ALA A 65 0.97 15.55 0.86
C ALA A 65 0.20 14.78 1.94
N ARG A 66 0.88 13.83 2.59
CA ARG A 66 0.29 13.09 3.72
C ARG A 66 -0.01 14.01 4.91
N ALA A 67 0.76 15.08 5.09
CA ALA A 67 0.61 16.01 6.22
C ALA A 67 -0.74 16.74 6.27
N SER A 68 -1.45 16.81 5.14
CA SER A 68 -2.76 17.47 5.03
C SER A 68 -3.92 16.63 5.59
N CYS A 69 -3.70 15.33 5.81
CA CYS A 69 -4.70 14.43 6.37
C CYS A 69 -4.29 14.02 7.79
N ASP A 70 -5.24 13.96 8.72
CA ASP A 70 -4.98 13.47 10.09
C ASP A 70 -4.66 11.97 10.13
N ALA A 71 -5.22 11.23 9.18
CA ALA A 71 -5.15 9.78 9.09
C ALA A 71 -4.13 9.36 8.02
N ILE A 72 -3.24 8.42 8.35
CA ILE A 72 -2.29 7.89 7.37
C ILE A 72 -2.98 6.81 6.53
N PRO A 73 -3.10 6.95 5.20
CA PRO A 73 -3.72 5.93 4.36
C PRO A 73 -2.87 4.64 4.33
N ARG A 74 -3.53 3.47 4.40
CA ARG A 74 -2.87 2.15 4.36
C ARG A 74 -2.35 1.79 2.97
N THR A 75 -3.04 2.27 1.94
CA THR A 75 -2.78 1.99 0.52
C THR A 75 -2.77 3.30 -0.25
N LYS A 76 -1.98 3.36 -1.33
CA LYS A 76 -2.10 4.43 -2.34
C LYS A 76 -3.33 4.10 -3.19
N THR A 77 -4.33 4.99 -3.20
CA THR A 77 -5.69 4.72 -3.70
C THR A 77 -5.73 4.35 -5.18
N THR A 78 -4.84 4.90 -6.01
CA THR A 78 -4.82 4.62 -7.45
C THR A 78 -4.40 3.18 -7.76
N MET A 79 -3.42 2.62 -7.04
CA MET A 79 -2.93 1.25 -7.27
C MET A 79 -4.02 0.18 -7.15
N MET A 80 -4.95 0.31 -6.19
CA MET A 80 -6.02 -0.67 -6.00
C MET A 80 -7.02 -0.64 -7.15
N VAL A 81 -7.36 0.55 -7.61
CA VAL A 81 -8.27 0.76 -8.73
C VAL A 81 -7.60 0.29 -10.02
N GLU A 82 -6.38 0.75 -10.30
CA GLU A 82 -5.58 0.39 -11.48
C GLU A 82 -5.35 -1.12 -11.59
N SER A 83 -4.98 -1.79 -10.50
CA SER A 83 -4.79 -3.25 -10.49
C SER A 83 -6.08 -4.01 -10.77
N THR A 84 -7.22 -3.53 -10.25
CA THR A 84 -8.53 -4.11 -10.54
C THR A 84 -8.88 -3.96 -12.03
N TRP A 85 -8.69 -2.76 -12.59
CA TRP A 85 -8.86 -2.52 -14.03
C TRP A 85 -7.90 -3.35 -14.87
N ALA A 86 -6.64 -3.51 -14.46
CA ALA A 86 -5.64 -4.31 -15.17
C ALA A 86 -6.02 -5.80 -15.19
N GLN A 87 -6.55 -6.34 -14.10
CA GLN A 87 -7.03 -7.73 -14.05
C GLN A 87 -8.25 -7.92 -14.94
N MET A 88 -9.21 -6.99 -14.90
CA MET A 88 -10.40 -7.06 -15.73
C MET A 88 -10.04 -6.92 -17.22
N LYS A 89 -9.10 -6.04 -17.58
CA LYS A 89 -8.59 -5.92 -18.95
C LYS A 89 -7.96 -7.22 -19.45
N ARG A 90 -7.09 -7.84 -18.64
CA ARG A 90 -6.39 -9.09 -19.01
C ARG A 90 -7.31 -10.31 -19.08
N ARG A 91 -8.31 -10.40 -18.22
CA ARG A 91 -9.16 -11.59 -18.11
C ARG A 91 -10.41 -11.49 -18.97
N ASP A 92 -11.14 -10.40 -18.83
CA ASP A 92 -12.50 -10.27 -19.34
C ASP A 92 -12.55 -9.43 -20.63
N LEU A 93 -11.61 -8.50 -20.83
CA LEU A 93 -11.62 -7.56 -21.97
C LEU A 93 -10.45 -7.75 -22.95
N HIS A 94 -9.74 -8.87 -22.91
CA HIS A 94 -8.51 -9.07 -23.69
C HIS A 94 -8.73 -9.05 -25.22
N GLN A 95 -9.95 -9.37 -25.67
CA GLN A 95 -10.32 -9.40 -27.10
C GLN A 95 -10.98 -8.09 -27.57
N PHE A 96 -11.30 -7.17 -26.65
CA PHE A 96 -12.05 -5.96 -26.97
C PHE A 96 -11.13 -4.75 -27.04
N ASN A 97 -10.89 -4.26 -28.25
CA ASN A 97 -10.27 -2.96 -28.46
C ASN A 97 -11.34 -1.87 -28.24
N ARG A 98 -11.14 -1.02 -27.22
CA ARG A 98 -12.07 0.07 -26.84
C ARG A 98 -13.51 -0.43 -26.58
N PRO A 99 -13.73 -1.23 -25.53
CA PRO A 99 -15.06 -1.75 -25.20
C PRO A 99 -16.06 -0.62 -24.95
N ARG A 100 -17.29 -0.78 -25.44
CA ARG A 100 -18.40 0.13 -25.14
C ARG A 100 -18.74 0.09 -23.65
N LEU A 101 -19.29 1.19 -23.12
CA LEU A 101 -19.66 1.31 -21.71
C LEU A 101 -20.64 0.21 -21.27
N ASP A 102 -21.59 -0.16 -22.14
CA ASP A 102 -22.57 -1.21 -21.85
C ASP A 102 -21.92 -2.60 -21.64
N LEU A 103 -21.03 -3.00 -22.55
CA LEU A 103 -20.25 -4.23 -22.41
C LEU A 103 -19.42 -4.23 -21.11
N LEU A 104 -18.82 -3.09 -20.78
CA LEU A 104 -18.08 -2.95 -19.53
C LEU A 104 -18.99 -3.15 -18.31
N THR A 105 -20.16 -2.52 -18.29
CA THR A 105 -21.16 -2.68 -17.22
C THR A 105 -21.60 -4.13 -17.08
N HIS A 106 -21.89 -4.80 -18.20
CA HIS A 106 -22.22 -6.23 -18.22
C HIS A 106 -21.10 -7.07 -17.59
N VAL A 107 -19.85 -6.88 -18.02
CA VAL A 107 -18.68 -7.61 -17.48
C VAL A 107 -18.51 -7.36 -15.98
N VAL A 108 -18.74 -6.13 -15.52
CA VAL A 108 -18.68 -5.81 -14.09
C VAL A 108 -19.75 -6.58 -13.32
N LEU A 109 -20.99 -6.59 -13.79
CA LEU A 109 -22.11 -7.24 -13.11
C LEU A 109 -22.00 -8.78 -13.12
N VAL A 110 -21.63 -9.36 -14.26
CA VAL A 110 -21.64 -10.81 -14.48
C VAL A 110 -20.34 -11.48 -14.04
N ASN A 111 -19.18 -10.84 -14.28
CA ASN A 111 -17.88 -11.47 -14.00
C ASN A 111 -17.23 -10.90 -12.73
N LEU A 112 -17.12 -9.57 -12.62
CA LEU A 112 -16.38 -8.95 -11.50
C LEU A 112 -17.13 -9.10 -10.17
N LEU A 113 -18.41 -8.73 -10.10
CA LEU A 113 -19.18 -8.76 -8.84
C LEU A 113 -19.24 -10.15 -8.20
N PRO A 114 -19.55 -11.26 -8.91
CA PRO A 114 -19.57 -12.58 -8.30
C PRO A 114 -18.19 -13.02 -7.80
N ARG A 115 -17.10 -12.66 -8.51
CA ARG A 115 -15.73 -12.92 -8.03
C ARG A 115 -15.44 -12.17 -6.73
N VAL A 116 -15.82 -10.88 -6.66
CA VAL A 116 -15.64 -10.06 -5.45
C VAL A 116 -16.48 -10.63 -4.30
N ARG A 117 -17.75 -10.98 -4.52
CA ARG A 117 -18.62 -11.60 -3.50
C ARG A 117 -18.02 -12.89 -2.93
N ARG A 118 -17.58 -13.81 -3.79
CA ARG A 118 -16.90 -15.06 -3.37
C ARG A 118 -15.64 -14.78 -2.55
N LYS A 119 -14.87 -13.75 -2.91
CA LYS A 119 -13.66 -13.34 -2.17
C LYS A 119 -14.02 -12.73 -0.81
N MET A 120 -15.08 -11.93 -0.73
CA MET A 120 -15.56 -11.36 0.52
C MET A 120 -16.07 -12.43 1.48
N GLU A 121 -16.83 -13.41 0.99
CA GLU A 121 -17.28 -14.56 1.79
C GLU A 121 -16.12 -15.40 2.34
N TYR A 122 -15.05 -15.55 1.54
CA TYR A 122 -13.82 -16.19 1.97
C TYR A 122 -13.14 -15.42 3.10
N ILE A 123 -12.99 -14.10 2.97
CA ILE A 123 -12.41 -13.22 3.99
C ILE A 123 -13.26 -13.20 5.27
N GLN A 124 -14.59 -13.21 5.14
CA GLN A 124 -15.54 -13.28 6.24
C GLN A 124 -15.63 -14.66 6.88
N LYS A 125 -14.80 -15.63 6.47
CA LYS A 125 -14.73 -17.00 7.00
C LYS A 125 -16.06 -17.78 6.89
N LYS A 126 -16.98 -17.35 6.03
CA LYS A 126 -18.29 -18.00 5.86
C LYS A 126 -18.22 -19.34 5.13
N ARG A 127 -17.17 -19.57 4.33
CA ARG A 127 -17.13 -20.66 3.34
C ARG A 127 -16.39 -21.94 3.76
N ARG A 128 -15.46 -21.90 4.73
CA ARG A 128 -14.59 -23.05 5.06
C ARG A 128 -14.30 -23.15 6.56
N LYS A 129 -15.21 -23.80 7.30
CA LYS A 129 -14.96 -24.21 8.69
C LYS A 129 -13.98 -25.41 8.66
N GLY A 130 -12.80 -25.29 9.27
CA GLY A 130 -11.86 -26.41 9.47
C GLY A 130 -10.50 -26.33 8.76
N ARG A 131 -10.31 -25.52 7.71
CA ARG A 131 -8.98 -25.34 7.09
C ARG A 131 -8.22 -24.18 7.75
N PRO A 132 -6.94 -24.34 8.13
CA PRO A 132 -6.13 -23.21 8.57
C PRO A 132 -6.12 -22.11 7.52
N HIS A 133 -6.47 -20.88 7.91
CA HIS A 133 -6.48 -19.76 6.98
C HIS A 133 -5.03 -19.37 6.66
N PRO A 134 -4.58 -19.43 5.38
CA PRO A 134 -3.25 -18.94 5.04
C PRO A 134 -3.11 -17.46 5.39
N LEU A 135 -1.90 -16.97 5.57
CA LEU A 135 -1.68 -15.53 5.68
C LEU A 135 -2.18 -14.87 4.38
N ALA A 136 -2.76 -13.68 4.50
CA ALA A 136 -3.00 -12.87 3.31
C ALA A 136 -1.65 -12.53 2.66
N LYS A 137 -1.60 -12.39 1.34
CA LYS A 137 -0.33 -12.12 0.63
C LYS A 137 0.43 -10.92 1.20
N TRP A 138 -0.30 -9.87 1.58
CA TRP A 138 0.29 -8.69 2.21
C TRP A 138 0.89 -9.00 3.60
N GLN A 139 0.31 -9.92 4.37
CA GLN A 139 0.84 -10.40 5.65
C GLN A 139 2.08 -11.28 5.45
N GLU A 140 2.16 -12.05 4.36
CA GLU A 140 3.38 -12.79 4.00
C GLU A 140 4.53 -11.83 3.70
N THR A 141 4.27 -10.81 2.88
CA THR A 141 5.24 -9.74 2.59
C THR A 141 5.67 -9.04 3.88
N LEU A 142 4.71 -8.65 4.71
CA LEU A 142 5.00 -8.01 5.99
C LEU A 142 5.83 -8.91 6.90
N LYS A 143 5.50 -10.21 7.01
CA LYS A 143 6.24 -11.19 7.80
C LYS A 143 7.69 -11.28 7.32
N ARG A 144 7.90 -11.36 6.00
CA ARG A 144 9.25 -11.38 5.40
C ARG A 144 10.03 -10.12 5.75
N ASP A 145 9.42 -8.95 5.55
CA ASP A 145 10.07 -7.66 5.82
C ASP A 145 10.36 -7.49 7.32
N TRP A 146 9.45 -7.96 8.19
CA TRP A 146 9.64 -8.02 9.65
C TRP A 146 10.84 -8.89 10.01
N GLN A 147 10.88 -10.12 9.51
CA GLN A 147 11.98 -11.05 9.73
C GLN A 147 13.32 -10.48 9.25
N GLU A 148 13.34 -9.75 8.13
CA GLU A 148 14.55 -9.07 7.65
C GLU A 148 14.99 -7.94 8.59
N MET A 149 14.05 -7.09 9.02
CA MET A 149 14.30 -5.97 9.93
C MET A 149 14.75 -6.42 11.32
N SER A 150 14.32 -7.60 11.77
CA SER A 150 14.71 -8.20 13.04
C SER A 150 16.18 -8.60 13.11
N LYS A 151 16.81 -8.94 11.97
CA LYS A 151 18.20 -9.42 11.95
C LYS A 151 19.17 -8.32 12.37
N PRO A 152 20.25 -8.63 13.09
CA PRO A 152 21.25 -7.64 13.48
C PRO A 152 21.93 -7.03 12.25
N ASP A 153 22.46 -5.81 12.39
CA ASP A 153 23.04 -5.08 11.26
C ASP A 153 24.26 -5.81 10.67
N GLU A 154 25.08 -6.42 11.52
CA GLU A 154 26.20 -7.27 11.11
C GLU A 154 25.76 -8.39 10.17
N TRP A 155 24.71 -9.13 10.53
CA TRP A 155 24.16 -10.19 9.69
C TRP A 155 23.67 -9.67 8.34
N ARG A 156 23.03 -8.49 8.32
CA ARG A 156 22.52 -7.87 7.08
C ARG A 156 23.68 -7.46 6.16
N LEU A 157 24.73 -6.87 6.72
CA LEU A 157 25.93 -6.45 5.97
C LEU A 157 26.68 -7.67 5.43
N MET A 158 26.89 -8.70 6.26
CA MET A 158 27.48 -9.97 5.84
C MET A 158 26.67 -10.64 4.72
N SER A 159 25.34 -10.65 4.84
CA SER A 159 24.48 -11.22 3.81
C SER A 159 24.56 -10.45 2.48
N LYS A 160 24.61 -9.11 2.53
CA LYS A 160 24.83 -8.28 1.32
C LYS A 160 26.19 -8.59 0.68
N GLU A 161 27.23 -8.71 1.49
CA GLU A 161 28.58 -9.02 1.03
C GLU A 161 28.65 -10.39 0.34
N LEU A 162 28.07 -11.42 0.95
CA LEU A 162 27.99 -12.77 0.37
C LEU A 162 27.22 -12.79 -0.96
N VAL A 163 26.12 -12.04 -1.07
CA VAL A 163 25.37 -11.94 -2.34
C VAL A 163 26.21 -11.28 -3.42
N CYS A 164 26.95 -10.21 -3.10
CA CYS A 164 27.86 -9.56 -4.05
C CYS A 164 28.97 -10.51 -4.50
N ARG A 165 29.58 -11.26 -3.57
CA ARG A 165 30.60 -12.27 -3.88
C ARG A 165 30.04 -13.39 -4.77
N LYS A 166 28.88 -13.96 -4.42
CA LYS A 166 28.24 -15.05 -5.18
C LYS A 166 27.88 -14.63 -6.60
N LYS A 167 27.32 -13.43 -6.77
CA LYS A 167 26.96 -12.89 -8.10
C LYS A 167 28.18 -12.60 -8.97
N GLY A 168 29.30 -12.21 -8.36
CA GLY A 168 30.57 -12.08 -9.07
C GLY A 168 31.09 -13.43 -9.59
N VAL A 169 30.97 -14.50 -8.79
CA VAL A 169 31.37 -15.86 -9.21
C VAL A 169 30.45 -16.41 -10.30
N SER A 170 29.14 -16.11 -10.26
CA SER A 170 28.19 -16.55 -11.28
C SER A 170 28.23 -15.73 -12.58
N GLY A 171 29.13 -14.74 -12.71
CA GLY A 171 29.23 -13.87 -13.87
C GLY A 171 28.04 -12.91 -14.06
N GLN A 172 27.12 -12.83 -13.09
CA GLN A 172 25.93 -11.98 -13.15
C GLN A 172 26.20 -10.53 -12.76
N LEU A 173 27.41 -10.21 -12.31
CA LEU A 173 27.82 -8.88 -11.87
C LEU A 173 29.20 -8.56 -12.45
N LYS A 174 29.33 -7.38 -13.07
CA LYS A 174 30.61 -6.96 -13.65
C LYS A 174 31.64 -6.69 -12.54
N PRO A 175 32.95 -6.86 -12.79
CA PRO A 175 33.98 -6.64 -11.77
C PRO A 175 33.93 -5.26 -11.12
N HIS A 176 33.81 -4.19 -11.91
CA HIS A 176 33.71 -2.81 -11.41
C HIS A 176 32.49 -2.58 -10.51
N GLU A 177 31.31 -3.06 -10.93
CA GLU A 177 30.06 -2.95 -10.16
C GLU A 177 30.13 -3.72 -8.83
N LYS A 178 30.89 -4.82 -8.81
CA LYS A 178 31.14 -5.60 -7.60
C LYS A 178 32.01 -4.82 -6.63
N GLU A 179 33.10 -4.24 -7.09
CA GLU A 179 34.01 -3.42 -6.27
C GLU A 179 33.27 -2.23 -5.67
N GLU A 180 32.51 -1.49 -6.49
CA GLU A 180 31.67 -0.38 -6.02
C GLU A 180 30.64 -0.81 -4.97
N ARG A 181 30.04 -1.99 -5.10
CA ARG A 181 29.10 -2.49 -4.08
C ARG A 181 29.79 -2.88 -2.78
N LEU A 182 30.99 -3.45 -2.85
CA LEU A 182 31.76 -3.80 -1.66
C LEU A 182 32.24 -2.55 -0.92
N THR A 183 32.74 -1.54 -1.64
CA THR A 183 33.12 -0.25 -1.03
C THR A 183 31.92 0.44 -0.39
N ASN A 184 30.74 0.39 -1.01
CA ASN A 184 29.51 0.89 -0.42
C ASN A 184 29.10 0.13 0.87
N ILE A 185 29.30 -1.19 0.92
CA ILE A 185 29.04 -2.00 2.12
C ILE A 185 30.02 -1.64 3.25
N GLU A 186 31.29 -1.44 2.92
CA GLU A 186 32.31 -0.99 3.88
C GLU A 186 32.02 0.42 4.42
N ALA A 187 31.63 1.35 3.54
CA ALA A 187 31.16 2.67 3.94
C ALA A 187 29.91 2.60 4.84
N GLU A 188 28.99 1.64 4.60
CA GLU A 188 27.82 1.41 5.46
C GLU A 188 28.22 0.84 6.84
N LYS A 189 29.25 -0.01 6.91
CA LYS A 189 29.80 -0.55 8.18
C LYS A 189 30.35 0.58 9.07
N VAL A 190 31.05 1.54 8.47
CA VAL A 190 31.72 2.65 9.20
C VAL A 190 30.76 3.80 9.52
N ARG A 191 29.63 3.92 8.81
CA ARG A 191 28.68 5.03 9.00
C ARG A 191 28.16 5.05 10.46
N PRO A 192 28.23 6.21 11.14
CA PRO A 192 27.69 6.33 12.50
C PRO A 192 26.19 6.05 12.50
N LYS A 193 25.74 5.31 13.51
CA LYS A 193 24.30 5.05 13.71
C LYS A 193 23.65 6.34 14.16
N GLY A 194 22.64 6.81 13.41
CA GLY A 194 21.80 7.93 13.84
C GLY A 194 21.09 7.59 15.15
N SER A 195 20.99 8.57 16.04
CA SER A 195 20.14 8.48 17.24
C SER A 195 18.73 8.87 16.83
N TYR A 196 17.78 7.92 16.87
CA TYR A 196 16.41 8.13 16.43
C TYR A 196 15.44 7.99 17.60
N HIS A 197 14.53 8.95 17.75
CA HIS A 197 13.44 8.87 18.72
C HIS A 197 12.46 7.76 18.31
N THR A 198 12.26 6.77 19.19
CA THR A 198 11.39 5.62 18.95
C THR A 198 10.38 5.49 20.08
N ASN A 199 9.09 5.52 19.75
CA ASN A 199 7.99 5.36 20.68
C ASN A 199 7.20 4.11 20.30
N ILE A 200 7.31 3.08 21.15
CA ILE A 200 6.65 1.79 20.94
C ILE A 200 5.14 1.90 21.15
N ASP A 201 4.70 2.67 22.15
CA ASP A 201 3.29 2.77 22.52
C ASP A 201 2.44 3.40 21.41
N ASN A 202 3.04 4.27 20.61
CA ASN A 202 2.42 4.83 19.39
C ASN A 202 2.84 4.12 18.10
N MET A 203 3.79 3.17 18.17
CA MET A 203 4.43 2.52 17.02
C MET A 203 5.02 3.53 16.02
N THR A 204 5.82 4.49 16.50
CA THR A 204 6.43 5.57 15.71
C THR A 204 7.94 5.66 15.90
N CYS A 205 8.64 6.12 14.85
CA CYS A 205 10.08 6.33 14.86
C CYS A 205 10.44 7.54 13.98
N SER A 206 11.41 8.36 14.41
CA SER A 206 11.90 9.51 13.64
C SER A 206 12.75 9.13 12.42
N CYS A 207 13.14 7.85 12.29
CA CYS A 207 14.10 7.47 11.27
C CYS A 207 13.54 7.57 9.84
N PRO A 208 14.37 7.92 8.84
CA PRO A 208 13.93 8.00 7.44
C PRO A 208 13.35 6.67 6.91
N SER A 209 13.86 5.54 7.38
CA SER A 209 13.35 4.23 6.98
C SER A 209 11.89 4.01 7.42
N PHE A 210 11.46 4.60 8.53
CA PHE A 210 10.08 4.49 8.99
C PHE A 210 9.12 5.30 8.12
N THR A 211 9.45 6.56 7.84
CA THR A 211 8.61 7.47 7.04
C THR A 211 8.42 6.98 5.61
N LEU A 212 9.50 6.45 5.01
CA LEU A 212 9.51 5.91 3.66
C LEU A 212 8.93 4.49 3.58
N SER A 213 8.81 3.78 4.70
CA SER A 213 8.28 2.42 4.72
C SER A 213 6.81 2.39 4.33
N ARG A 214 6.47 1.50 3.39
CA ARG A 214 5.08 1.17 3.05
C ARG A 214 4.28 0.75 4.28
N TRP A 215 4.95 0.12 5.24
CA TRP A 215 4.34 -0.48 6.42
C TRP A 215 4.36 0.43 7.63
N LEU A 216 5.00 1.61 7.59
CA LEU A 216 5.29 2.38 8.81
C LEU A 216 6.01 1.50 9.84
N LEU A 217 7.06 0.81 9.38
CA LEU A 217 7.92 -0.02 10.21
C LEU A 217 9.36 0.23 9.83
N CYS A 218 10.25 0.14 10.81
CA CYS A 218 11.69 0.22 10.64
C CYS A 218 12.38 -0.81 11.54
N LYS A 219 13.68 -1.04 11.30
CA LYS A 219 14.47 -1.95 12.12
C LYS A 219 14.49 -1.57 13.61
N HIS A 220 14.42 -0.28 13.95
CA HIS A 220 14.44 0.18 15.34
C HIS A 220 13.17 -0.28 16.08
N LEU A 221 11.99 0.03 15.53
CA LEU A 221 10.71 -0.41 16.09
C LEU A 221 10.61 -1.94 16.16
N VAL A 222 10.94 -2.63 15.06
CA VAL A 222 10.81 -4.09 15.00
C VAL A 222 11.69 -4.78 16.03
N ARG A 223 12.96 -4.36 16.17
CA ARG A 223 13.87 -4.94 17.17
C ARG A 223 13.40 -4.65 18.59
N GLN A 224 12.94 -3.43 18.87
CA GLN A 224 12.44 -3.05 20.19
C GLN A 224 11.16 -3.82 20.58
N VAL A 225 10.27 -4.05 19.61
CA VAL A 225 9.10 -4.92 19.80
C VAL A 225 9.53 -6.35 20.08
N ASN A 226 10.46 -6.90 19.30
CA ASN A 226 10.94 -8.26 19.50
C ASN A 226 11.60 -8.44 20.87
N GLU A 227 12.37 -7.45 21.33
CA GLU A 227 12.99 -7.44 22.65
C GLU A 227 11.93 -7.49 23.76
N LYS A 228 10.93 -6.59 23.71
CA LYS A 228 9.81 -6.59 24.68
C LYS A 228 8.95 -7.85 24.64
N THR A 229 8.85 -8.51 23.50
CA THR A 229 7.99 -9.71 23.31
C THR A 229 8.78 -11.01 23.39
N GLY A 230 10.06 -10.99 23.77
CA GLY A 230 10.90 -12.20 23.85
C GLY A 230 11.01 -12.96 22.52
N ASN A 231 11.07 -12.23 21.40
CA ASN A 231 11.11 -12.76 20.03
C ASN A 231 9.87 -13.60 19.60
N ALA A 232 8.76 -13.55 20.34
CA ALA A 232 7.53 -14.26 19.99
C ALA A 232 7.04 -14.03 18.54
N PRO A 233 7.12 -12.80 17.96
CA PRO A 233 6.69 -12.55 16.58
C PRO A 233 7.41 -13.39 15.54
N LEU A 234 8.68 -13.74 15.75
CA LEU A 234 9.49 -14.44 14.75
C LEU A 234 9.02 -15.89 14.52
N ASN A 235 8.51 -16.52 15.58
CA ASN A 235 8.15 -17.93 15.61
C ASN A 235 6.64 -18.18 15.61
N ASN A 236 5.83 -17.12 15.69
CA ASN A 236 4.38 -17.23 15.88
C ASN A 236 3.61 -16.79 14.62
N LEU A 237 3.04 -17.74 13.87
CA LEU A 237 2.14 -17.43 12.75
C LEU A 237 0.83 -16.73 13.19
N PRO A 238 0.16 -17.16 14.28
CA PRO A 238 -0.97 -16.42 14.84
C PRO A 238 -0.72 -14.93 15.10
N PHE A 239 0.50 -14.54 15.49
CA PHE A 239 0.87 -13.11 15.66
C PHE A 239 0.58 -12.30 14.39
N PHE A 240 1.11 -12.74 13.24
CA PHE A 240 0.92 -12.02 11.97
C PHE A 240 -0.53 -12.04 11.48
N ARG A 241 -1.32 -13.05 11.87
CA ARG A 241 -2.76 -13.11 11.59
C ARG A 241 -3.56 -12.11 12.42
N ALA A 242 -3.18 -11.92 13.68
CA ALA A 242 -3.84 -11.00 14.61
C ALA A 242 -3.47 -9.54 14.36
N LEU A 243 -2.29 -9.30 13.77
CA LEU A 243 -1.77 -7.96 13.53
C LEU A 243 -2.73 -7.12 12.67
N ARG A 244 -3.16 -5.98 13.23
CA ARG A 244 -3.99 -4.98 12.56
C ARG A 244 -3.17 -3.71 12.33
N ARG A 245 -3.24 -3.18 11.11
CA ARG A 245 -2.70 -1.86 10.78
C ARG A 245 -3.79 -0.83 11.01
N ASN A 246 -3.50 0.27 11.68
CA ASN A 246 -4.43 1.37 11.92
C ASN A 246 -4.05 2.60 11.07
N HIS A 247 -5.00 3.53 10.95
CA HIS A 247 -4.76 4.84 10.32
C HIS A 247 -4.28 5.91 11.31
N TYR A 248 -4.51 5.66 12.59
CA TYR A 248 -4.19 6.49 13.74
C TYR A 248 -3.18 5.71 14.61
N PRO A 249 -2.28 6.39 15.35
CA PRO A 249 -1.48 5.76 16.39
C PRO A 249 -2.37 5.14 17.48
N PRO A 250 -2.02 3.98 18.04
CA PRO A 250 -0.91 3.12 17.62
C PRO A 250 -1.16 2.50 16.24
N PHE A 251 -0.19 2.66 15.32
CA PHE A 251 -0.32 2.20 13.94
C PHE A 251 -0.41 0.68 13.83
N TYR A 252 0.07 -0.03 14.85
CA TYR A 252 -0.12 -1.46 15.03
C TYR A 252 -0.52 -1.72 16.47
N ILE A 253 -1.49 -2.60 16.67
CA ILE A 253 -1.81 -3.13 18.00
C ILE A 253 -1.13 -4.49 18.12
N ILE A 254 -0.17 -4.55 19.04
CA ILE A 254 0.66 -5.72 19.31
C ILE A 254 0.32 -6.27 20.70
N PRO A 255 -0.22 -7.51 20.78
CA PRO A 255 -0.44 -8.18 22.06
C PRO A 255 0.85 -8.29 22.86
N GLY A 256 0.81 -7.92 24.14
CA GLY A 256 1.97 -7.92 25.05
C GLY A 256 2.80 -6.64 25.04
N VAL A 257 2.60 -5.76 24.06
CA VAL A 257 3.20 -4.42 24.04
C VAL A 257 2.17 -3.37 24.42
N HIS A 258 1.00 -3.42 23.77
CA HIS A 258 -0.15 -2.63 24.17
C HIS A 258 -1.03 -3.53 25.03
N MET A 259 -1.44 -3.05 26.21
CA MET A 259 -2.44 -3.75 26.98
C MET A 259 -3.70 -3.89 26.13
N ALA A 260 -4.28 -5.09 26.10
CA ALA A 260 -5.53 -5.31 25.40
C ALA A 260 -6.57 -4.37 26.02
N MET A 261 -7.00 -3.35 25.28
CA MET A 261 -8.28 -2.74 25.60
C MET A 261 -9.32 -3.85 25.49
N PRO A 262 -10.23 -4.00 26.48
CA PRO A 262 -11.33 -4.94 26.35
C PRO A 262 -12.04 -4.63 25.03
N ALA A 263 -12.36 -5.69 24.29
CA ALA A 263 -13.10 -5.60 23.05
C ALA A 263 -14.49 -5.02 23.34
N GLU A 264 -14.64 -3.70 23.29
CA GLU A 264 -15.96 -3.12 23.21
C GLU A 264 -16.56 -3.46 21.86
N ALA A 265 -17.65 -4.20 21.97
CA ALA A 265 -18.51 -4.65 20.91
C ALA A 265 -18.97 -3.47 20.06
N GLY A 266 -19.21 -3.75 18.78
CA GLY A 266 -19.59 -2.75 17.82
C GLY A 266 -20.80 -1.92 18.23
N ALA A 267 -20.65 -0.61 18.09
CA ALA A 267 -21.70 0.26 17.61
C ALA A 267 -21.00 1.44 16.94
N CYS A 268 -21.25 1.65 15.65
CA CYS A 268 -21.19 3.00 15.10
C CYS A 268 -22.51 3.66 15.49
N PRO A 269 -22.53 4.75 16.28
CA PRO A 269 -23.64 5.68 16.22
C PRO A 269 -23.45 6.47 14.92
N ILE A 270 -24.19 6.08 13.89
CA ILE A 270 -24.52 7.00 12.80
C ILE A 270 -25.85 7.61 13.24
N ASP A 271 -25.78 8.66 14.06
CA ASP A 271 -26.92 9.53 14.29
C ASP A 271 -27.06 10.41 13.05
N PHE A 272 -27.85 9.91 12.09
CA PHE A 272 -28.34 10.72 10.98
C PHE A 272 -29.58 11.45 11.50
N GLU A 273 -29.37 12.60 12.14
CA GLU A 273 -30.44 13.57 12.38
C GLU A 273 -30.85 14.16 11.02
N GLY A 274 -31.89 13.57 10.41
CA GLY A 274 -32.58 14.16 9.29
C GLY A 274 -33.55 15.25 9.79
N PRO A 275 -33.58 16.45 9.20
CA PRO A 275 -34.67 17.37 9.43
C PRO A 275 -35.91 16.89 8.67
N GLY A 276 -37.01 16.78 9.41
CA GLY A 276 -38.33 16.44 8.91
C GLY A 276 -38.99 17.55 8.10
N ASP A 277 -40.08 17.11 7.47
CA ASP A 277 -41.24 17.88 7.00
C ASP A 277 -41.05 18.88 5.85
N ILE A 278 -41.26 18.40 4.62
CA ILE A 278 -42.00 19.18 3.62
C ILE A 278 -43.08 18.29 3.00
N GLN A 279 -44.28 18.85 3.01
CA GLN A 279 -45.57 18.26 2.72
C GLN A 279 -45.74 17.78 1.27
N GLU A 280 -46.38 16.63 1.21
CA GLU A 280 -47.28 16.09 0.21
C GLU A 280 -48.00 17.15 -0.67
N THR A 281 -47.69 17.17 -1.97
CA THR A 281 -48.67 17.60 -3.00
C THR A 281 -48.73 16.59 -4.14
N ARG A 282 -49.83 15.84 -4.07
CA ARG A 282 -50.49 14.94 -5.03
C ARG A 282 -50.49 15.46 -6.48
N ALA A 283 -50.01 14.65 -7.42
CA ALA A 283 -50.45 14.70 -8.82
C ALA A 283 -50.24 13.36 -9.57
N GLN A 284 -51.38 12.71 -9.81
CA GLN A 284 -51.75 11.89 -10.96
C GLN A 284 -51.02 10.58 -11.28
N GLU A 285 -51.75 9.52 -10.96
CA GLU A 285 -51.73 8.19 -11.57
C GLU A 285 -51.83 8.24 -13.10
N ARG A 286 -51.00 7.45 -13.78
CA ARG A 286 -51.37 6.79 -15.03
C ARG A 286 -50.95 5.34 -14.97
N GLN A 287 -51.98 4.49 -14.90
CA GLN A 287 -51.91 3.04 -15.05
C GLN A 287 -51.53 2.68 -16.49
N VAL A 288 -50.59 1.73 -16.66
CA VAL A 288 -50.54 0.86 -17.84
C VAL A 288 -50.22 -0.55 -17.35
N SER A 289 -51.15 -1.46 -17.60
CA SER A 289 -51.17 -2.88 -17.23
C SER A 289 -50.15 -3.72 -18.03
N PRO A 290 -49.83 -4.95 -17.57
CA PRO A 290 -48.73 -5.74 -18.11
C PRO A 290 -49.18 -6.60 -19.30
N VAL A 291 -48.31 -6.73 -20.31
CA VAL A 291 -48.47 -7.75 -21.36
C VAL A 291 -47.67 -8.98 -20.95
N THR A 292 -48.40 -10.04 -20.65
CA THR A 292 -47.93 -11.42 -20.60
C THR A 292 -47.93 -11.99 -22.02
N SER A 293 -46.88 -12.70 -22.41
CA SER A 293 -47.00 -13.77 -23.40
C SER A 293 -46.08 -14.93 -23.06
N ARG A 294 -46.69 -16.01 -22.57
CA ARG A 294 -46.18 -17.38 -22.59
C ARG A 294 -45.95 -17.81 -24.04
N PHE A 295 -44.87 -18.55 -24.28
CA PHE A 295 -44.91 -19.71 -25.17
C PHE A 295 -44.07 -20.85 -24.56
N ASP A 296 -44.70 -22.02 -24.56
CA ASP A 296 -44.29 -23.26 -23.92
C ASP A 296 -43.45 -24.14 -24.85
N HIS A 297 -42.48 -24.83 -24.24
CA HIS A 297 -42.07 -26.23 -24.37
C HIS A 297 -41.81 -26.87 -25.74
N GLY A 298 -40.56 -27.35 -25.89
CA GLY A 298 -40.19 -28.47 -26.75
C GLY A 298 -39.00 -29.24 -26.13
N ASN A 299 -39.31 -30.33 -25.42
CA ASN A 299 -38.38 -31.30 -24.85
C ASN A 299 -37.59 -32.05 -25.93
N LYS A 300 -36.34 -32.45 -25.63
CA LYS A 300 -35.74 -33.74 -26.07
C LYS A 300 -34.42 -34.05 -25.33
N SER A 301 -34.51 -35.04 -24.45
CA SER A 301 -33.59 -36.18 -24.16
C SER A 301 -32.06 -36.05 -24.29
N GLU A 302 -31.36 -36.42 -23.21
CA GLU A 302 -29.94 -36.81 -23.10
C GLU A 302 -29.61 -38.09 -23.92
N PRO A 303 -28.31 -38.45 -24.16
CA PRO A 303 -27.52 -39.15 -23.14
C PRO A 303 -26.03 -38.73 -23.05
N GLU A 304 -25.41 -39.24 -21.98
CA GLU A 304 -24.01 -39.17 -21.54
C GLU A 304 -22.97 -39.55 -22.61
N ASP A 305 -21.80 -38.90 -22.59
CA ASP A 305 -20.52 -39.61 -22.56
C ASP A 305 -19.32 -38.71 -22.22
N SER A 306 -18.40 -39.34 -21.51
CA SER A 306 -17.17 -38.88 -20.90
C SER A 306 -16.05 -38.54 -21.90
N GLU A 307 -15.25 -37.51 -21.59
CA GLU A 307 -13.81 -37.62 -21.26
C GLU A 307 -13.05 -36.29 -21.44
N ASP A 308 -12.16 -36.08 -20.47
CA ASP A 308 -10.90 -35.35 -20.50
C ASP A 308 -10.89 -33.81 -20.68
N ARG A 309 -10.92 -33.11 -19.54
CA ARG A 309 -10.22 -31.84 -19.39
C ARG A 309 -9.40 -31.83 -18.11
N GLY A 310 -8.13 -32.20 -18.27
CA GLY A 310 -6.99 -31.38 -17.85
C GLY A 310 -7.16 -30.68 -16.51
N PHE A 311 -6.67 -31.34 -15.46
CA PHE A 311 -6.61 -30.88 -14.09
C PHE A 311 -5.68 -29.67 -13.93
N GLU A 312 -6.12 -28.45 -14.27
CA GLU A 312 -5.40 -27.22 -13.91
C GLU A 312 -5.62 -26.89 -12.44
N ARG A 313 -4.63 -27.23 -11.61
CA ARG A 313 -4.45 -26.72 -10.25
C ARG A 313 -4.07 -25.24 -10.30
N SER A 314 -5.04 -24.38 -10.60
CA SER A 314 -4.87 -22.94 -10.54
C SER A 314 -5.41 -22.42 -9.20
N SER A 315 -4.49 -22.09 -8.31
CA SER A 315 -4.78 -21.34 -7.08
C SER A 315 -5.55 -20.06 -7.43
N PRO A 316 -6.63 -19.66 -6.72
CA PRO A 316 -7.46 -18.50 -7.08
C PRO A 316 -6.77 -17.14 -6.86
N PHE A 317 -5.47 -17.17 -6.52
CA PHE A 317 -4.66 -16.02 -6.17
C PHE A 317 -3.66 -15.70 -7.29
N CYS A 318 -4.15 -15.52 -8.52
CA CYS A 318 -3.39 -14.82 -9.56
C CYS A 318 -3.46 -13.32 -9.30
N SER A 319 -2.45 -12.84 -8.59
CA SER A 319 -1.86 -11.53 -8.83
C SER A 319 -0.41 -11.65 -8.40
N GLU A 320 0.40 -12.04 -9.38
CA GLU A 320 1.83 -11.85 -9.40
C GLU A 320 2.08 -10.33 -9.49
N ASP A 321 2.90 -9.83 -8.58
CA ASP A 321 3.69 -8.63 -8.84
C ASP A 321 5.14 -9.10 -8.98
N GLU A 322 5.54 -9.04 -10.24
CA GLU A 322 6.89 -8.82 -10.76
C GLU A 322 7.86 -8.24 -9.72
N GLY A 323 8.95 -8.96 -9.51
CA GLY A 323 10.17 -8.35 -9.03
C GLY A 323 10.81 -7.60 -10.20
N GLU A 324 10.45 -6.33 -10.38
CA GLU A 324 11.18 -5.43 -11.28
C GLU A 324 11.70 -4.19 -10.54
N ASN A 325 13.02 -4.20 -10.39
CA ASN A 325 13.93 -3.10 -10.68
C ASN A 325 13.56 -1.68 -10.18
N SER A 326 14.07 -1.36 -8.99
CA SER A 326 14.04 -0.02 -8.36
C SER A 326 14.85 1.06 -9.11
N GLU A 327 15.33 0.83 -10.33
CA GLU A 327 16.21 1.77 -11.05
C GLU A 327 15.51 2.65 -12.10
N ARG A 328 14.25 2.42 -12.48
CA ARG A 328 13.63 3.16 -13.60
C ARG A 328 12.72 4.35 -13.27
N VAL A 329 12.39 4.59 -11.99
CA VAL A 329 11.51 5.73 -11.64
C VAL A 329 12.30 7.04 -11.39
N SER A 330 13.63 6.99 -11.39
CA SER A 330 14.47 8.19 -11.23
C SER A 330 14.96 8.76 -12.56
N SER A 331 15.05 7.97 -13.64
CA SER A 331 15.47 8.46 -14.96
C SER A 331 14.43 9.37 -15.57
N ASP A 332 13.14 9.06 -15.44
CA ASP A 332 12.10 9.75 -16.21
C ASP A 332 11.81 11.16 -15.69
N LEU A 333 12.05 11.41 -14.39
CA LEU A 333 11.99 12.75 -13.80
C LEU A 333 13.21 13.60 -14.16
N ILE A 334 14.38 12.99 -14.35
CA ILE A 334 15.60 13.68 -14.82
C ILE A 334 15.49 13.94 -16.32
N SER A 335 14.95 13.00 -17.10
CA SER A 335 14.67 13.15 -18.54
C SER A 335 13.61 14.22 -18.80
N LEU A 336 12.56 14.31 -17.97
CA LEU A 336 11.58 15.40 -18.06
C LEU A 336 12.20 16.77 -17.76
N ILE A 337 13.12 16.84 -16.79
CA ILE A 337 13.82 18.08 -16.43
C ILE A 337 14.83 18.47 -17.54
N SER A 338 15.53 17.52 -18.16
CA SER A 338 16.38 17.79 -19.33
C SER A 338 15.59 18.22 -20.57
N LEU A 339 14.38 17.69 -20.79
CA LEU A 339 13.53 18.13 -21.90
C LEU A 339 12.97 19.54 -21.72
N ILE A 340 12.73 19.96 -20.47
CA ILE A 340 12.22 21.31 -20.16
C ILE A 340 13.34 22.37 -20.26
N CYS A 341 14.61 21.98 -20.13
CA CYS A 341 15.76 22.88 -20.26
C CYS A 341 16.31 23.01 -21.70
N GLN A 342 15.68 22.40 -22.70
CA GLN A 342 16.10 22.46 -24.11
C GLN A 342 15.15 23.26 -25.03
N ASN A 343 14.17 23.99 -24.47
CA ASN A 343 13.35 24.95 -25.21
C ASN A 343 13.39 26.34 -24.58
#